data_AF-A0A7C1V255-F1
#
_entry.id   AF-A0A7C1V255-F1
#
_cell.length_a   1.000
_cell.length_b   1.000
_cell.length_c   1.000
_cell.angle_alpha   90.00
_cell.angle_beta   90.00
_cell.angle_gamma   90.00
#
_symmetry.space_group_name_H-M   'P 1'
#
loop_
_entity.id
_entity.type
_entity.pdbx_description
1 polymer ?
#
loop_
_entity_poly.entity_id
_entity_poly.type
_entity_poly.pdbx_seq_one_letter_code
_entity_poly.pdbx_strand_id
1 'polypeptide(L)'
;TELPPDGLSRMLAFMEEHPDAGVAGPRLILRDGSLDLACRRSFPSPAISFYRLSGLSRLFPRSRLFGRYNLTYLDPGEMTEVDAVVGAFMLVRREAIVDVGLLDENFFMYGEDLDWCYRIKAAGWKVYYNPAVTVLHVKRAASQHSARAQVEFWRAMRLFYQKHYAAQTPWPVHILILAALAVRAGLERVRQRLVTGLEVGK
;
A
#
# COMPACT_ATOMS: atom_id res chain seq x y z
N THR A 1 -2.87 13.45 9.09
CA THR A 1 -3.32 12.40 10.02
C THR A 1 -3.51 13.03 11.38
N GLU A 2 -4.57 12.67 12.11
CA GLU A 2 -4.82 13.16 13.48
C GLU A 2 -4.76 11.96 14.43
N LEU A 3 -3.83 12.03 15.38
CA LEU A 3 -3.58 10.98 16.37
C LEU A 3 -4.37 11.29 17.64
N PRO A 4 -4.92 10.28 18.34
CA PRO A 4 -5.43 10.47 19.69
C PRO A 4 -4.25 10.78 20.65
N PRO A 5 -4.49 11.47 21.78
CA PRO A 5 -3.42 11.88 22.69
C PRO A 5 -2.53 10.74 23.20
N ASP A 6 -3.09 9.55 23.41
CA ASP A 6 -2.43 8.32 23.84
C ASP A 6 -2.01 7.41 22.67
N GLY A 7 -2.25 7.84 21.42
CA GLY A 7 -2.05 6.99 20.24
C GLY A 7 -0.60 6.58 20.05
N LEU A 8 0.33 7.53 20.21
CA LEU A 8 1.76 7.22 20.06
C LEU A 8 2.27 6.33 21.18
N SER A 9 1.92 6.61 22.44
CA SER A 9 2.36 5.79 23.59
C SER A 9 1.83 4.36 23.52
N ARG A 10 0.58 4.17 23.06
CA ARG A 10 0.02 2.83 22.86
C ARG A 10 0.65 2.07 21.70
N MET A 11 1.01 2.76 20.61
CA MET A 11 1.78 2.14 19.52
C MET A 11 3.20 1.77 19.97
N LEU A 12 3.84 2.59 20.81
CA LEU A 12 5.15 2.27 21.39
C LEU A 12 5.08 1.06 22.32
N ALA A 13 4.12 1.02 23.24
CA ALA A 13 3.90 -0.13 24.13
C ALA A 13 3.68 -1.42 23.32
N PHE A 14 2.92 -1.37 22.22
CA PHE A 14 2.77 -2.50 21.31
C PHE A 14 4.10 -2.98 20.73
N MET A 15 4.98 -2.06 20.30
CA MET A 15 6.31 -2.42 19.78
C MET A 15 7.23 -2.97 20.87
N GLU A 16 7.08 -2.57 22.12
CA GLU A 16 7.83 -3.13 23.25
C GLU A 16 7.38 -4.56 23.56
N GLU A 17 6.07 -4.82 23.53
CA GLU A 17 5.48 -6.15 23.74
C GLU A 17 5.75 -7.14 22.59
N HIS A 18 6.01 -6.62 21.38
CA HIS A 18 6.23 -7.42 20.15
C HIS A 18 7.65 -7.17 19.61
N PRO A 19 8.68 -7.79 20.20
CA PRO A 19 10.07 -7.56 19.80
C PRO A 19 10.36 -7.99 18.36
N ASP A 20 9.53 -8.84 17.75
CA ASP A 20 9.61 -9.28 16.36
C ASP A 20 8.91 -8.33 15.35
N ALA A 21 8.17 -7.33 15.84
CA ALA A 21 7.55 -6.30 15.00
C ALA A 21 8.63 -5.36 14.45
N GLY A 22 8.88 -5.42 13.14
CA GLY A 22 9.69 -4.43 12.43
C GLY A 22 8.88 -3.19 12.08
N VAL A 23 7.58 -3.35 11.84
CA VAL A 23 6.64 -2.25 11.57
C VAL A 23 5.31 -2.51 12.26
N ALA A 24 4.70 -1.45 12.81
CA ALA A 24 3.30 -1.44 13.22
C ALA A 24 2.54 -0.25 12.63
N GLY A 25 1.37 -0.52 12.07
CA GLY A 25 0.41 0.49 11.61
C GLY A 25 -0.92 0.40 12.36
N PRO A 26 -1.57 1.52 12.69
CA PRO A 26 -2.84 1.54 13.42
C PRO A 26 -4.04 1.29 12.50
N ARG A 27 -5.23 1.21 13.10
CA ARG A 27 -6.49 1.40 12.37
C ARG A 27 -6.57 2.83 11.85
N LEU A 28 -6.75 2.99 10.55
CA LEU A 28 -6.98 4.29 9.93
C LEU A 28 -8.44 4.43 9.51
N ILE A 29 -9.08 5.50 9.96
CA ILE A 29 -10.43 5.86 9.53
C ILE A 29 -10.40 7.13 8.68
N LEU A 30 -11.28 7.22 7.70
CA LEU A 30 -11.49 8.44 6.91
C LEU A 30 -12.46 9.38 7.65
N ARG A 31 -12.66 10.59 7.10
CA ARG A 31 -13.55 11.60 7.70
C ARG A 31 -15.01 11.16 7.81
N ASP A 32 -15.44 10.24 6.94
CA ASP A 32 -16.77 9.65 6.96
C ASP A 32 -16.90 8.46 7.93
N GLY A 33 -15.84 8.16 8.69
CA GLY A 33 -15.78 7.04 9.62
C GLY A 33 -15.49 5.68 8.96
N SER A 34 -15.41 5.61 7.63
CA SER A 34 -15.07 4.38 6.92
C SER A 34 -13.60 4.01 7.13
N LEU A 35 -13.29 2.71 7.06
CA LEU A 35 -11.91 2.23 7.15
C LEU A 35 -11.13 2.66 5.91
N ASP A 36 -9.95 3.25 6.10
CA ASP A 36 -9.01 3.40 5.01
C ASP A 36 -8.38 2.04 4.71
N LEU A 37 -8.85 1.39 3.64
CA LEU A 37 -8.38 0.07 3.23
C LEU A 37 -6.86 -0.01 2.99
N ALA A 38 -6.16 1.11 2.80
CA ALA A 38 -4.70 1.11 2.67
C ALA A 38 -3.96 0.78 3.97
N CYS A 39 -4.62 0.87 5.13
CA CYS A 39 -4.01 0.58 6.44
C CYS A 39 -3.57 -0.88 6.61
N ARG A 40 -4.07 -1.80 5.78
CA ARG A 40 -3.70 -3.21 5.76
C ARG A 40 -3.74 -3.76 4.33
N ARG A 41 -2.61 -4.27 3.85
CA ARG A 41 -2.46 -4.71 2.46
C ARG A 41 -1.65 -5.99 2.36
N SER A 42 -1.95 -6.77 1.33
CA SER A 42 -1.01 -7.77 0.81
C SER A 42 -0.04 -7.14 -0.18
N PHE A 43 1.12 -7.76 -0.40
CA PHE A 43 1.98 -7.34 -1.51
C PHE A 43 1.27 -7.54 -2.86
N PRO A 44 1.45 -6.64 -3.84
CA PRO A 44 0.80 -6.72 -5.14
C PRO A 44 1.43 -7.79 -6.05
N SER A 45 1.39 -9.06 -5.63
CA SER A 45 1.84 -10.18 -6.45
C SER A 45 1.04 -10.25 -7.76
N PRO A 46 1.56 -10.91 -8.82
CA PRO A 46 0.86 -11.01 -10.09
C PRO A 46 -0.61 -11.47 -9.99
N ALA A 47 -0.88 -12.50 -9.18
CA ALA A 47 -2.23 -13.01 -8.97
C ALA A 47 -3.13 -12.02 -8.21
N ILE A 48 -2.62 -11.40 -7.13
CA ILE A 48 -3.39 -10.42 -6.34
C ILE A 48 -3.69 -9.18 -7.19
N SER A 49 -2.71 -8.71 -7.96
CA SER A 49 -2.86 -7.61 -8.90
C SER A 49 -3.89 -7.92 -9.98
N PHE A 50 -3.89 -9.16 -10.52
CA PHE A 50 -4.90 -9.60 -11.48
C PHE A 50 -6.32 -9.55 -10.91
N TYR A 51 -6.55 -10.06 -9.70
CA TYR A 51 -7.89 -10.02 -9.07
C TYR A 51 -8.37 -8.58 -8.83
N ARG A 52 -7.45 -7.68 -8.48
CA ARG A 52 -7.77 -6.26 -8.31
C ARG A 52 -8.10 -5.58 -9.65
N LEU A 53 -7.30 -5.84 -10.69
CA LEU A 53 -7.43 -5.23 -12.00
C LEU A 53 -8.65 -5.71 -12.79
N SER A 54 -9.03 -6.98 -12.63
CA SER A 54 -10.22 -7.59 -13.24
C SER A 54 -11.52 -7.18 -12.55
N GLY A 55 -11.45 -6.57 -11.36
CA GLY A 55 -12.62 -6.20 -10.56
C GLY A 55 -13.18 -7.34 -9.69
N LEU A 56 -12.57 -8.54 -9.73
CA LEU A 56 -12.96 -9.66 -8.87
C LEU A 56 -12.88 -9.31 -7.39
N SER A 57 -11.92 -8.49 -6.97
CA SER A 57 -11.82 -8.01 -5.59
C SER A 57 -13.01 -7.14 -5.15
N ARG A 58 -13.65 -6.45 -6.10
CA ARG A 58 -14.84 -5.62 -5.85
C ARG A 58 -16.12 -6.46 -5.85
N LEU A 59 -16.19 -7.46 -6.72
CA LEU A 59 -17.33 -8.37 -6.80
C LEU A 59 -17.38 -9.34 -5.61
N PHE A 60 -16.22 -9.77 -5.11
CA PHE A 60 -16.11 -10.77 -4.05
C PHE A 60 -15.19 -10.31 -2.91
N PRO A 61 -15.51 -9.20 -2.23
CA PRO A 61 -14.61 -8.59 -1.24
C PRO A 61 -14.40 -9.47 0.00
N ARG A 62 -15.38 -10.32 0.36
CA ARG A 62 -15.26 -11.23 1.51
C ARG A 62 -14.54 -12.55 1.17
N SER A 63 -14.16 -12.76 -0.09
CA SER A 63 -13.43 -13.96 -0.50
C SER A 63 -11.99 -13.90 -0.01
N ARG A 64 -11.52 -14.98 0.64
CA ARG A 64 -10.10 -15.17 0.99
C ARG A 64 -9.17 -15.21 -0.23
N LEU A 65 -9.72 -15.42 -1.43
CA LEU A 65 -8.95 -15.41 -2.67
C LEU A 65 -8.97 -14.02 -3.32
N PHE A 66 -10.15 -13.43 -3.51
CA PHE A 66 -10.31 -12.20 -4.29
C PHE A 66 -10.14 -10.92 -3.46
N GLY A 67 -10.45 -10.95 -2.17
CA GLY A 67 -10.30 -9.85 -1.23
C GLY A 67 -8.88 -9.65 -0.68
N ARG A 68 -7.87 -10.32 -1.26
CA ARG A 68 -6.50 -10.35 -0.72
C ARG A 68 -5.79 -9.01 -0.67
N TYR A 69 -5.94 -8.18 -1.71
CA TYR A 69 -5.16 -6.95 -1.82
C TYR A 69 -5.30 -6.02 -0.60
N ASN A 70 -6.53 -5.84 -0.10
CA ASN A 70 -6.82 -5.03 1.10
C ASN A 70 -7.27 -5.88 2.30
N LEU A 71 -7.08 -7.21 2.24
CA LEU A 71 -7.48 -8.16 3.28
C LEU A 71 -8.94 -7.98 3.73
N THR A 72 -9.84 -7.70 2.78
CA THR A 72 -11.25 -7.35 3.06
C THR A 72 -12.08 -8.51 3.59
N TYR A 73 -11.51 -9.71 3.62
CA TYR A 73 -12.09 -10.91 4.23
C TYR A 73 -11.77 -11.05 5.73
N LEU A 74 -10.87 -10.21 6.28
CA LEU A 74 -10.53 -10.19 7.69
C LEU A 74 -11.35 -9.14 8.45
N ASP A 75 -11.63 -9.40 9.72
CA ASP A 75 -12.26 -8.42 10.62
C ASP A 75 -11.31 -7.21 10.81
N PRO A 76 -11.76 -5.96 10.56
CA PRO A 76 -10.98 -4.77 10.87
C PRO A 76 -10.66 -4.54 12.35
N GLY A 77 -11.36 -5.21 13.27
CA GLY A 77 -11.14 -5.15 14.71
C GLY A 77 -10.07 -6.11 15.24
N GLU A 78 -9.58 -7.03 14.42
CA GLU A 78 -8.59 -8.02 14.83
C GLU A 78 -7.16 -7.58 14.51
N MET A 79 -6.27 -7.72 15.49
CA MET A 79 -4.83 -7.57 15.25
C MET A 79 -4.37 -8.66 14.28
N THR A 80 -3.66 -8.26 13.23
CA THR A 80 -3.22 -9.21 12.19
C THR A 80 -1.80 -8.89 11.76
N GLU A 81 -0.97 -9.92 11.56
CA GLU A 81 0.22 -9.77 10.73
C GLU A 81 -0.20 -9.55 9.27
N VAL A 82 0.33 -8.51 8.63
CA VAL A 82 0.03 -8.14 7.25
C VAL A 82 1.31 -8.08 6.43
N ASP A 83 1.19 -7.90 5.11
CA ASP A 83 2.39 -7.70 4.29
C ASP A 83 2.86 -6.25 4.35
N ALA A 84 1.92 -5.30 4.36
CA ALA A 84 2.22 -3.89 4.43
C ALA A 84 1.11 -3.07 5.10
N VAL A 85 1.53 -2.00 5.75
CA VAL A 85 0.69 -0.89 6.23
C VAL A 85 0.98 0.36 5.38
N VAL A 86 0.18 1.42 5.49
CA VAL A 86 0.38 2.64 4.70
C VAL A 86 1.22 3.68 5.44
N GLY A 87 2.08 4.39 4.71
CA GLY A 87 2.93 5.47 5.22
C GLY A 87 2.20 6.65 5.89
N ALA A 88 0.86 6.66 5.93
CA ALA A 88 0.09 7.68 6.63
C ALA A 88 0.27 7.64 8.16
N PHE A 89 0.60 6.45 8.69
CA PHE A 89 1.15 6.23 10.03
C PHE A 89 1.87 4.88 10.02
N MET A 90 3.18 4.90 10.26
CA MET A 90 3.99 3.69 10.48
C MET A 90 4.94 3.94 11.64
N LEU A 91 4.96 3.05 12.62
CA LEU A 91 6.02 2.98 13.61
C LEU A 91 6.99 1.88 13.17
N VAL A 92 8.27 2.22 12.99
CA VAL A 92 9.28 1.32 12.44
C VAL A 92 10.39 1.15 13.46
N ARG A 93 10.76 -0.11 13.72
CA ARG A 93 11.81 -0.46 14.66
C ARG A 93 13.17 -0.05 14.13
N ARG A 94 14.00 0.58 14.97
CA ARG A 94 15.34 1.04 14.58
C ARG A 94 16.21 -0.08 14.03
N GLU A 95 16.19 -1.25 14.65
CA GLU A 95 16.96 -2.43 14.22
C GLU A 95 16.54 -2.87 12.81
N ALA A 96 15.24 -2.89 12.51
CA ALA A 96 14.74 -3.18 11.17
C ALA A 96 15.22 -2.15 10.14
N ILE A 97 15.32 -0.86 10.51
CA ILE A 97 15.88 0.18 9.63
C ILE A 97 17.37 -0.07 9.38
N VAL A 98 18.13 -0.47 10.40
CA VAL A 98 19.56 -0.79 10.26
C VAL A 98 19.76 -1.97 9.30
N ASP A 99 18.91 -3.01 9.41
CA ASP A 99 19.03 -4.21 8.57
C ASP A 99 18.71 -3.94 7.10
N VAL A 100 17.70 -3.11 6.82
CA VAL A 100 17.17 -2.96 5.45
C VAL A 100 17.48 -1.63 4.78
N GLY A 101 17.92 -0.64 5.54
CA GLY A 101 18.09 0.74 5.10
C GLY A 101 16.78 1.55 5.06
N LEU A 102 16.90 2.80 4.63
CA LEU A 102 15.80 3.76 4.52
C LEU A 102 14.83 3.42 3.37
N LEU A 103 13.85 4.30 3.16
CA LEU A 103 12.96 4.27 1.99
C LEU A 103 13.79 4.41 0.70
N ASP A 104 13.34 3.75 -0.37
CA ASP A 104 13.99 3.81 -1.68
C ASP A 104 13.50 5.05 -2.45
N GLU A 105 14.40 6.01 -2.67
CA GLU A 105 14.12 7.30 -3.33
C GLU A 105 13.63 7.17 -4.78
N ASN A 106 13.79 5.99 -5.40
CA ASN A 106 13.19 5.74 -6.72
C ASN A 106 11.66 5.75 -6.69
N PHE A 107 11.06 5.53 -5.50
CA PHE A 107 9.63 5.69 -5.26
C PHE A 107 9.33 7.12 -4.81
N PHE A 108 8.78 7.93 -5.72
CA PHE A 108 8.31 9.27 -5.37
C PHE A 108 7.02 9.24 -4.52
N MET A 109 6.07 8.36 -4.83
CA MET A 109 4.79 8.19 -4.11
C MET A 109 4.11 6.83 -4.42
N TYR A 110 3.32 6.30 -3.48
CA TYR A 110 2.45 5.10 -3.54
C TYR A 110 3.08 3.70 -3.47
N GLY A 111 4.40 3.59 -3.43
CA GLY A 111 5.09 2.30 -3.43
C GLY A 111 6.28 2.21 -2.49
N GLU A 112 6.71 3.35 -1.95
CA GLU A 112 7.80 3.47 -0.98
C GLU A 112 7.50 2.66 0.29
N ASP A 113 6.26 2.70 0.78
CA ASP A 113 5.84 1.97 1.98
C ASP A 113 5.74 0.46 1.73
N LEU A 114 5.22 0.05 0.57
CA LEU A 114 5.17 -1.35 0.13
C LEU A 114 6.57 -1.93 -0.03
N ASP A 115 7.49 -1.21 -0.67
CA ASP A 115 8.89 -1.61 -0.85
C ASP A 115 9.58 -1.79 0.51
N TRP A 116 9.38 -0.84 1.42
CA TRP A 116 10.03 -0.89 2.72
C TRP A 116 9.51 -2.05 3.56
N CYS A 117 8.18 -2.26 3.59
CA CYS A 117 7.59 -3.42 4.25
C CYS A 117 8.09 -4.73 3.63
N TYR A 118 8.24 -4.80 2.30
CA TYR A 118 8.78 -6.00 1.63
C TYR A 118 10.20 -6.32 2.09
N ARG A 119 11.10 -5.32 2.08
CA ARG A 119 12.47 -5.51 2.56
C ARG A 119 12.52 -5.87 4.05
N ILE A 120 11.72 -5.23 4.88
CA ILE A 120 11.61 -5.53 6.32
C ILE A 120 11.17 -6.98 6.54
N LYS A 121 10.14 -7.46 5.83
CA LYS A 121 9.71 -8.86 5.91
C LYS A 121 10.78 -9.82 5.38
N ALA A 122 11.47 -9.47 4.30
CA ALA A 122 12.56 -10.27 3.75
C ALA A 122 13.75 -10.42 4.73
N ALA A 123 13.95 -9.45 5.63
CA ALA A 123 14.93 -9.51 6.71
C ALA A 123 14.43 -10.29 7.95
N GLY A 124 13.25 -10.90 7.91
CA GLY A 124 12.72 -11.75 8.98
C GLY A 124 11.84 -11.03 10.01
N TRP A 125 11.64 -9.72 9.86
CA TRP A 125 10.75 -8.94 10.73
C TRP A 125 9.28 -9.10 10.34
N LYS A 126 8.39 -8.89 11.30
CA LYS A 126 6.94 -8.87 11.05
C LYS A 126 6.41 -7.45 10.84
N VAL A 127 5.30 -7.37 10.11
CA VAL A 127 4.53 -6.14 9.91
C VAL A 127 3.14 -6.35 10.50
N TYR A 128 2.76 -5.52 11.47
CA TYR A 128 1.52 -5.66 12.20
C TYR A 128 0.52 -4.54 11.88
N TYR A 129 -0.73 -4.93 11.70
CA TYR A 129 -1.89 -4.06 11.81
C TYR A 129 -2.43 -4.13 13.25
N ASN A 130 -2.36 -3.02 13.97
CA ASN A 130 -2.83 -2.91 15.36
C ASN A 130 -4.10 -2.05 15.43
N PRO A 131 -5.30 -2.66 15.50
CA PRO A 131 -6.55 -1.90 15.55
C PRO A 131 -6.87 -1.30 16.92
N ALA A 132 -6.10 -1.60 17.97
CA ALA A 132 -6.32 -1.03 19.30
C ALA A 132 -6.16 0.49 19.29
N VAL A 133 -5.31 1.03 18.40
CA VAL A 133 -5.15 2.46 18.17
C VAL A 133 -5.87 2.84 16.87
N THR A 134 -6.79 3.80 16.96
CA THR A 134 -7.51 4.35 15.81
C THR A 134 -7.06 5.77 15.55
N VAL A 135 -6.71 6.05 14.30
CA VAL A 135 -6.12 7.31 13.84
C VAL A 135 -6.93 7.84 12.67
N LEU A 136 -7.24 9.14 12.67
CA LEU A 136 -7.99 9.77 11.58
C LEU A 136 -7.05 10.13 10.44
N HIS A 137 -7.28 9.52 9.27
CA HIS A 137 -6.57 9.82 8.05
C HIS A 137 -7.30 10.89 7.22
N VAL A 138 -6.86 12.13 7.38
CA VAL A 138 -7.33 13.27 6.58
C VAL A 138 -6.76 13.20 5.16
N LYS A 139 -7.40 12.43 4.28
CA LYS A 139 -7.07 12.40 2.85
C LYS A 139 -7.50 13.69 2.17
N ARG A 140 -6.59 14.32 1.43
CA ARG A 140 -6.95 15.38 0.48
C ARG A 140 -7.46 14.71 -0.81
N ALA A 141 -8.79 14.62 -0.97
CA ALA A 141 -9.42 13.93 -2.08
C ALA A 141 -8.95 14.42 -3.47
N ALA A 142 -8.67 15.73 -3.60
CA ALA A 142 -8.24 16.34 -4.86
C ALA A 142 -6.86 15.85 -5.36
N SER A 143 -5.92 15.54 -4.46
CA SER A 143 -4.57 15.13 -4.87
C SER A 143 -4.48 13.66 -5.28
N GLN A 144 -5.23 12.76 -4.62
CA GLN A 144 -5.16 11.31 -4.89
C GLN A 144 -5.88 10.88 -6.17
N HIS A 145 -6.90 11.62 -6.60
CA HIS A 145 -7.62 11.33 -7.85
C HIS A 145 -7.11 12.12 -9.05
N SER A 146 -6.06 12.94 -8.85
CA SER A 146 -5.41 13.63 -9.96
C SER A 146 -4.82 12.61 -10.93
N ALA A 147 -4.89 12.91 -12.22
CA ALA A 147 -4.33 12.02 -13.22
C ALA A 147 -2.80 11.84 -13.04
N ARG A 148 -2.12 12.87 -12.54
CA ARG A 148 -0.69 12.80 -12.17
C ARG A 148 -0.44 11.75 -11.07
N ALA A 149 -1.24 11.76 -10.00
CA ALA A 149 -1.12 10.78 -8.93
C ALA A 149 -1.28 9.34 -9.46
N GLN A 150 -2.25 9.14 -10.34
CA GLN A 150 -2.51 7.83 -10.94
C GLN A 150 -1.37 7.38 -11.88
N VAL A 151 -0.72 8.30 -12.61
CA VAL A 151 0.50 7.99 -13.39
C VAL A 151 1.64 7.54 -12.48
N GLU A 152 1.89 8.25 -11.37
CA GLU A 152 2.92 7.86 -10.41
C GLU A 152 2.59 6.54 -9.71
N PHE A 153 1.31 6.26 -9.42
CA PHE A 153 0.88 4.97 -8.90
C PHE A 153 1.28 3.82 -9.83
N TRP A 154 1.00 3.91 -11.13
CA TRP A 154 1.38 2.85 -12.08
C TRP A 154 2.88 2.74 -12.28
N ARG A 155 3.61 3.86 -12.21
CA ARG A 155 5.07 3.85 -12.20
C ARG A 155 5.62 3.10 -10.97
N ALA A 156 5.10 3.39 -9.78
CA ALA A 156 5.48 2.73 -8.55
C ALA A 156 5.17 1.22 -8.59
N MET A 157 4.00 0.82 -9.09
CA MET A 157 3.65 -0.60 -9.24
C MET A 157 4.58 -1.33 -10.21
N ARG A 158 4.99 -0.68 -11.31
CA ARG A 158 5.99 -1.23 -12.22
C ARG A 158 7.35 -1.39 -11.54
N LEU A 159 7.81 -0.37 -10.82
CA LEU A 159 9.09 -0.42 -10.11
C LEU A 159 9.10 -1.54 -9.06
N PHE A 160 8.05 -1.63 -8.25
CA PHE A 160 7.88 -2.69 -7.25
C PHE A 160 7.91 -4.09 -7.90
N TYR A 161 7.17 -4.28 -8.99
CA TYR A 161 7.17 -5.54 -9.74
C TYR A 161 8.57 -5.90 -10.27
N GLN A 162 9.26 -4.93 -10.88
CA GLN A 162 10.61 -5.13 -11.42
C GLN A 162 11.61 -5.50 -10.33
N LYS A 163 11.51 -4.86 -9.16
CA LYS A 163 12.43 -5.07 -8.03
C LYS A 163 12.22 -6.42 -7.34
N HIS A 164 10.97 -6.86 -7.15
CA HIS A 164 10.67 -7.99 -6.24
C HIS A 164 10.14 -9.25 -6.92
N TYR A 165 9.54 -9.15 -8.12
CA TYR A 165 8.87 -10.29 -8.77
C TYR A 165 9.40 -10.64 -10.15
N ALA A 166 10.00 -9.71 -10.89
CA ALA A 166 10.36 -9.93 -12.30
C ALA A 166 11.31 -11.13 -12.49
N ALA A 167 12.35 -11.25 -11.66
CA ALA A 167 13.31 -12.36 -11.72
C ALA A 167 12.68 -13.75 -11.53
N GLN A 168 11.55 -13.81 -10.82
CA GLN A 168 10.85 -15.07 -10.49
C GLN A 168 9.65 -15.33 -11.43
N THR A 169 9.30 -14.36 -12.28
CA THR A 169 8.12 -14.45 -13.14
C THR A 169 8.49 -15.13 -14.46
N PRO A 170 7.75 -16.16 -14.90
CA PRO A 170 7.97 -16.76 -16.22
C PRO A 170 7.91 -15.73 -17.34
N TRP A 171 8.81 -15.81 -18.32
CA TRP A 171 8.96 -14.81 -19.39
C TRP A 171 7.64 -14.41 -20.09
N PRO A 172 6.76 -15.33 -20.50
CA PRO A 172 5.49 -14.95 -21.13
C PRO A 172 4.60 -14.10 -20.20
N VAL A 173 4.55 -14.48 -18.92
CA VAL A 173 3.78 -13.76 -17.89
C VAL A 173 4.42 -12.40 -17.61
N HIS A 174 5.75 -12.31 -17.59
CA HIS A 174 6.49 -11.06 -17.43
C HIS A 174 6.12 -10.04 -18.51
N ILE A 175 6.13 -10.46 -19.78
CA ILE A 175 5.76 -9.60 -20.91
C ILE A 175 4.31 -9.13 -20.80
N LEU A 176 3.38 -10.03 -20.45
CA LEU A 176 1.98 -9.67 -20.25
C LEU A 176 1.79 -8.65 -19.12
N ILE A 177 2.49 -8.80 -18.00
CA ILE A 177 2.42 -7.85 -16.88
C ILE A 177 2.96 -6.49 -17.28
N LEU A 178 4.14 -6.43 -17.92
CA LEU A 178 4.71 -5.17 -18.38
C LEU A 178 3.81 -4.47 -19.41
N ALA A 179 3.22 -5.22 -20.34
CA ALA A 179 2.26 -4.69 -21.29
C ALA A 179 1.02 -4.13 -20.59
N ALA A 180 0.43 -4.87 -19.63
CA ALA A 180 -0.73 -4.42 -18.87
C ALA A 180 -0.45 -3.13 -18.07
N LEU A 181 0.71 -3.05 -17.40
CA LEU A 181 1.14 -1.86 -16.67
C LEU A 181 1.39 -0.67 -17.62
N ALA A 182 2.00 -0.90 -18.78
CA ALA A 182 2.23 0.12 -19.79
C ALA A 182 0.92 0.68 -20.36
N VAL A 183 -0.05 -0.18 -20.66
CA VAL A 183 -1.40 0.23 -21.11
C VAL A 183 -2.08 1.08 -20.05
N ARG A 184 -2.09 0.65 -18.78
CA ARG A 184 -2.70 1.40 -17.68
C ARG A 184 -2.04 2.77 -17.48
N ALA A 185 -0.72 2.84 -17.49
CA ALA A 185 0.01 4.10 -17.40
C ALA A 185 -0.25 5.02 -18.60
N GLY A 186 -0.33 4.46 -19.82
CA GLY A 186 -0.64 5.19 -21.05
C GLY A 186 -2.03 5.82 -21.01
N LEU A 187 -3.05 5.05 -20.60
CA LEU A 187 -4.42 5.54 -20.44
C LEU A 187 -4.51 6.71 -19.47
N GLU A 188 -3.80 6.63 -18.35
CA GLU A 188 -3.81 7.71 -17.36
C GLU A 188 -3.05 8.96 -17.84
N ARG A 189 -1.96 8.80 -18.60
CA ARG A 189 -1.27 9.94 -19.23
C ARG A 189 -2.13 10.65 -20.25
N VAL A 190 -2.90 9.90 -21.06
CA VAL A 190 -3.88 10.48 -22.00
C VAL A 190 -4.93 11.28 -21.22
N ARG A 191 -5.50 10.67 -20.17
CA ARG A 191 -6.45 11.35 -19.28
C ARG A 191 -5.86 12.61 -18.66
N GLN A 192 -4.60 12.57 -18.19
CA GLN A 192 -3.89 13.71 -17.64
C GLN A 192 -3.80 14.86 -18.66
N ARG A 193 -3.35 14.55 -19.88
CA ARG A 193 -3.24 15.55 -20.96
C ARG A 193 -4.58 16.19 -21.31
N LEU A 194 -5.66 15.40 -21.34
CA LEU A 194 -7.00 15.90 -21.59
C LEU A 194 -7.47 16.84 -20.48
N VAL A 195 -7.27 16.49 -19.21
CA VAL A 195 -7.63 17.33 -18.06
C VAL A 195 -6.82 18.63 -18.08
N THR A 196 -5.51 18.56 -18.25
CA THR A 196 -4.66 19.76 -18.30
C THR A 196 -4.94 20.63 -19.52
N GLY A 197 -5.26 20.03 -20.67
CA GLY A 197 -5.61 20.77 -21.89
C GLY A 197 -6.96 21.52 -21.78
N LEU A 198 -7.91 20.95 -21.04
CA LEU A 198 -9.18 21.62 -20.70
C LEU A 198 -9.01 22.78 -19.70
N GLU A 199 -7.98 22.74 -18.85
CA GLU A 199 -7.66 23.80 -17.89
C GLU A 199 -6.89 24.97 -18.54
N VAL A 200 -6.05 24.70 -19.55
CA VAL A 200 -5.28 25.73 -20.29
C VAL A 200 -6.13 26.44 -21.35
N GLY A 201 -7.27 25.85 -21.74
CA GLY A 201 -8.22 26.43 -22.70
C GLY A 201 -9.31 27.33 -22.10
N LYS A 202 -9.22 27.67 -20.81
CA LYS A 202 -10.07 28.65 -20.11
C LYS A 202 -9.25 29.86 -19.72
#